data_AF-A0A958FGX6-F1
#
_entry.id   AF-A0A958FGX6-F1
#
_cell.length_a   1.000
_cell.length_b   1.000
_cell.length_c   1.000
_cell.angle_alpha   90.00
_cell.angle_beta   90.00
_cell.angle_gamma   90.00
#
_symmetry.space_group_name_H-M   'P 1'
#
loop_
_entity.id
_entity.type
_entity.pdbx_description
1 polymer ?
#
loop_
_entity_poly.entity_id
_entity_poly.type
_entity_poly.pdbx_seq_one_letter_code
_entity_poly.pdbx_strand_id
1 'polypeptide(L)'
;IERSLKRPLKELFLDIRREPLGSASIGQTHRATTYHGKPVVIKVIKPGIRDTIMADIKLLQVLGRILEWLLPRYQPQVVINEFCRYTLKEVDLTFEADHAEIFAANFQSYPDVAFPRIYRELSSEDVLTMEFFDGFKPNTPEIFQLSDSDQQKVIETGVGTIIKML
;
A
#
# COMPACT_ATOMS: atom_id res chain seq x y z
N ILE A 1 10.84 5.31 10.99
CA ILE A 1 11.21 3.87 11.04
C ILE A 1 11.68 3.48 12.44
N GLU A 2 12.82 3.97 12.94
CA GLU A 2 13.36 3.60 14.28
C GLU A 2 12.35 3.77 15.42
N ARG A 3 11.65 4.91 15.46
CA ARG A 3 10.60 5.18 16.45
C ARG A 3 9.52 4.10 16.46
N SER A 4 9.12 3.62 15.28
CA SER A 4 8.04 2.62 15.16
C SER A 4 8.53 1.23 15.54
N LEU A 5 9.71 0.84 15.05
CA LEU A 5 10.28 -0.49 15.27
C LEU A 5 11.03 -0.62 16.60
N LYS A 6 11.18 0.49 17.35
CA LYS A 6 11.86 0.59 18.66
C LYS A 6 13.28 0.03 18.66
N ARG A 7 13.95 0.07 17.51
CA ARG A 7 15.30 -0.45 17.27
C ARG A 7 16.08 0.47 16.32
N PRO A 8 17.41 0.59 16.48
CA PRO A 8 18.25 1.36 15.55
C PRO A 8 18.21 0.79 14.13
N LEU A 9 18.23 1.64 13.09
CA LEU A 9 18.19 1.18 11.68
C LEU A 9 19.32 0.21 11.36
N LYS A 10 20.51 0.43 11.92
CA LYS A 10 21.72 -0.37 11.67
C LYS A 10 21.59 -1.82 12.13
N GLU A 11 20.68 -2.11 13.06
CA GLU A 11 20.39 -3.48 13.50
C GLU A 11 19.32 -4.18 12.63
N LEU A 12 18.60 -3.42 11.83
CA LEU A 12 17.46 -3.87 11.04
C LEU A 12 17.81 -4.03 9.56
N PHE A 13 18.61 -3.09 9.04
CA PHE A 13 18.92 -2.95 7.62
C PHE A 13 20.41 -2.69 7.42
N LEU A 14 21.00 -3.34 6.40
CA LEU A 14 22.36 -3.04 5.95
C LEU A 14 22.42 -1.69 5.23
N ASP A 15 21.41 -1.41 4.41
CA ASP A 15 21.29 -0.16 3.66
C ASP A 15 19.82 0.21 3.46
N ILE A 16 19.55 1.52 3.43
CA ILE A 16 18.25 2.09 3.05
C ILE A 16 18.53 3.28 2.13
N ARG A 17 18.01 3.22 0.90
CA ARG A 17 18.11 4.33 -0.04
C ARG A 17 17.29 5.51 0.46
N ARG A 18 17.96 6.65 0.66
CA ARG A 18 17.33 7.90 1.11
C ARG A 18 16.33 8.45 0.11
N GLU A 19 16.62 8.30 -1.17
CA GLU A 19 15.69 8.67 -2.23
C GLU A 19 14.55 7.65 -2.29
N PRO A 20 13.29 8.09 -2.16
CA PRO A 20 12.15 7.19 -2.25
C PRO A 20 11.97 6.66 -3.67
N LEU A 21 11.62 5.38 -3.80
CA LEU A 21 11.12 4.78 -5.05
C LEU A 21 9.81 5.40 -5.53
N GLY A 22 9.06 5.96 -4.59
CA GLY A 22 7.80 6.64 -4.82
C GLY A 22 7.27 7.25 -3.53
N SER A 23 6.45 8.30 -3.69
CA SER A 23 5.71 8.91 -2.60
C SER A 23 4.24 8.95 -3.00
N ALA A 24 3.38 8.38 -2.17
CA ALA A 24 1.93 8.54 -2.29
C ALA A 24 1.46 9.67 -1.36
N SER A 25 0.13 9.84 -1.24
CA SER A 25 -0.50 10.79 -0.32
C SER A 25 -0.03 10.55 1.13
N ILE A 26 -0.16 9.32 1.63
CA ILE A 26 0.02 8.99 3.06
C ILE A 26 1.46 8.61 3.43
N GLY A 27 2.16 7.90 2.54
CA GLY A 27 3.45 7.30 2.84
C GLY A 27 4.49 7.46 1.74
N GLN A 28 5.72 7.10 2.07
CA GLN A 28 6.87 7.02 1.17
C GLN A 28 7.38 5.60 1.11
N THR A 29 7.91 5.22 -0.04
CA THR A 29 8.42 3.87 -0.29
C THR A 29 9.90 3.94 -0.62
N HIS A 30 10.73 3.19 0.09
CA HIS A 30 12.18 3.21 -0.02
C HIS A 30 12.70 1.81 -0.35
N ARG A 31 13.73 1.73 -1.20
CA ARG A 31 14.48 0.48 -1.40
C ARG A 31 15.45 0.29 -0.23
N ALA A 32 15.56 -0.92 0.27
CA ALA A 32 16.46 -1.26 1.35
C ALA A 32 16.99 -2.69 1.22
N THR A 33 17.93 -3.04 2.07
CA THR A 33 18.45 -4.40 2.24
C THR A 33 18.40 -4.76 3.71
N THR A 34 17.76 -5.87 4.06
CA THR A 34 17.68 -6.34 5.45
C THR A 34 19.07 -6.65 6.00
N TYR A 35 19.21 -6.73 7.33
CA TYR A 35 20.47 -7.12 7.96
C TYR A 35 21.03 -8.46 7.42
N HIS A 36 20.14 -9.37 7.00
CA HIS A 36 20.48 -10.67 6.41
C HIS A 36 20.71 -10.63 4.88
N GLY A 37 20.83 -9.44 4.28
CA GLY A 37 21.15 -9.30 2.86
C GLY A 37 19.97 -9.49 1.90
N LYS A 38 18.72 -9.49 2.37
CA LYS A 38 17.54 -9.64 1.49
C LYS A 38 17.11 -8.29 0.93
N PRO A 39 16.88 -8.15 -0.38
CA PRO A 39 16.37 -6.92 -0.98
C PRO A 39 14.90 -6.73 -0.59
N VAL A 40 14.57 -5.55 -0.07
CA VAL A 40 13.23 -5.23 0.43
C VAL A 40 12.81 -3.82 0.05
N VAL A 41 11.50 -3.60 0.14
CA VAL A 41 10.86 -2.30 0.06
C VAL A 41 10.32 -1.95 1.44
N ILE A 42 10.62 -0.74 1.90
CA ILE A 42 10.08 -0.18 3.15
C ILE A 42 9.08 0.92 2.77
N LYS A 43 7.80 0.71 3.06
CA LYS A 43 6.79 1.76 3.04
C LYS A 43 6.70 2.36 4.44
N VAL A 44 6.74 3.68 4.55
CA VAL A 44 6.70 4.42 5.82
C VAL A 44 5.66 5.53 5.77
N ILE A 45 4.84 5.63 6.80
CA ILE A 45 3.87 6.71 6.98
C ILE A 45 4.60 8.04 7.19
N LYS A 46 4.17 9.10 6.49
CA LYS A 46 4.74 10.43 6.65
C LYS A 46 4.44 10.98 8.05
N PRO A 47 5.43 11.60 8.73
CA PRO A 47 5.18 12.27 10.01
C PRO A 47 4.04 13.30 9.89
N GLY A 48 3.14 13.33 10.88
CA GLY A 48 2.04 14.30 10.96
C GLY A 48 0.80 13.99 10.11
N ILE A 49 0.83 12.98 9.23
CA ILE A 49 -0.30 12.73 8.33
C ILE A 49 -1.57 12.29 9.07
N ARG A 50 -1.45 11.59 10.21
CA ARG A 50 -2.60 11.19 11.02
C ARG A 50 -3.36 12.40 11.56
N ASP A 51 -2.65 13.43 11.99
CA ASP A 51 -3.28 14.65 12.50
C ASP A 51 -4.05 15.38 11.39
N THR A 52 -3.47 15.47 10.20
CA THR A 52 -4.13 16.00 9.01
C THR A 52 -5.40 15.21 8.67
N ILE A 53 -5.30 13.88 8.60
CA ILE A 53 -6.44 13.01 8.28
C ILE A 53 -7.54 13.12 9.33
N MET A 54 -7.18 13.19 10.61
CA MET A 54 -8.17 13.39 11.68
C MET A 54 -8.88 14.74 11.59
N ALA A 55 -8.19 15.80 11.16
CA ALA A 55 -8.80 17.11 10.92
C ALA A 55 -9.76 17.06 9.72
N ASP A 56 -9.34 16.43 8.61
CA ASP A 56 -10.15 16.27 7.40
C ASP A 56 -11.42 15.46 7.67
N ILE A 57 -11.31 14.36 8.44
CA ILE A 57 -12.46 13.54 8.84
C ILE A 57 -13.48 14.35 9.63
N LYS A 58 -13.04 15.19 10.58
CA LYS A 58 -13.96 16.06 11.33
C LYS A 58 -14.69 17.01 10.41
N LEU A 59 -13.99 17.63 9.45
CA LEU A 59 -14.60 18.53 8.48
C LEU A 59 -15.62 17.80 7.61
N LEU A 60 -15.27 16.62 7.09
CA LEU A 60 -16.15 15.79 6.29
C LEU A 60 -17.41 15.37 7.07
N GLN A 61 -17.28 15.00 8.33
CA GLN A 61 -18.44 14.67 9.18
C GLN A 61 -19.38 15.86 9.39
N VAL A 62 -18.84 17.08 9.55
CA VAL A 62 -19.68 18.29 9.59
C VAL A 62 -20.40 18.49 8.27
N LEU A 63 -19.68 18.39 7.14
CA LEU A 63 -20.26 18.49 5.80
C LEU A 63 -21.35 17.45 5.58
N GLY A 64 -21.14 16.20 6.03
CA GLY A 64 -22.11 15.12 5.92
C GLY A 64 -23.42 15.45 6.62
N ARG A 65 -23.38 16.04 7.82
CA ARG A 65 -24.59 16.49 8.53
C ARG A 65 -25.33 17.60 7.79
N ILE A 66 -24.60 18.53 7.17
CA ILE A 66 -25.19 19.62 6.38
C ILE A 66 -25.86 19.04 5.12
N LEU A 67 -25.18 18.14 4.42
CA LEU A 67 -25.70 17.50 3.21
C LEU A 67 -26.88 16.58 3.52
N GLU A 68 -26.90 15.91 4.68
CA GLU A 68 -28.02 15.07 5.09
C GLU A 68 -29.32 15.87 5.18
N TRP A 69 -29.23 17.14 5.59
CA TRP A 69 -30.38 18.05 5.60
C TRP A 69 -30.81 18.50 4.20
N LEU A 70 -29.85 18.78 3.30
CA LEU A 70 -30.13 19.26 1.93
C LEU A 70 -30.60 18.14 0.98
N LEU A 71 -30.04 16.95 1.12
CA LEU A 71 -30.13 15.84 0.16
C LEU A 71 -30.35 14.48 0.87
N PRO A 72 -31.35 14.35 1.77
CA PRO A 72 -31.51 13.16 2.62
C PRO A 72 -31.73 11.86 1.83
N ARG A 73 -32.28 11.94 0.61
CA ARG A 73 -32.51 10.77 -0.26
C ARG A 73 -31.22 10.01 -0.59
N TYR A 74 -30.07 10.68 -0.57
CA TYR A 74 -28.77 10.08 -0.90
C TYR A 74 -27.99 9.57 0.32
N GLN A 75 -28.53 9.75 1.53
CA GLN A 75 -27.87 9.37 2.79
C GLN A 75 -26.38 9.81 2.86
N PRO A 76 -26.05 11.07 2.51
CA PRO A 76 -24.67 11.52 2.39
C PRO A 76 -23.85 11.35 3.68
N GLN A 77 -24.49 11.42 4.86
CA GLN A 77 -23.80 11.17 6.12
C GLN A 77 -23.29 9.73 6.22
N VAL A 78 -24.07 8.75 5.75
CA VAL A 78 -23.66 7.33 5.74
C VAL A 78 -22.47 7.13 4.82
N VAL A 79 -22.55 7.67 3.60
CA VAL A 79 -21.47 7.59 2.60
C VAL A 79 -20.18 8.22 3.13
N ILE A 80 -20.28 9.41 3.72
CA ILE A 80 -19.12 10.13 4.27
C ILE A 80 -18.52 9.39 5.47
N ASN A 81 -19.36 8.86 6.37
CA ASN A 81 -18.87 8.10 7.52
C ASN A 81 -18.12 6.85 7.08
N GLU A 82 -18.62 6.15 6.06
CA GLU A 82 -17.97 4.98 5.50
C GLU A 82 -16.64 5.34 4.85
N PHE A 83 -16.59 6.43 4.06
CA PHE A 83 -15.34 6.96 3.53
C PHE A 83 -14.33 7.28 4.63
N CYS A 84 -14.74 8.01 5.67
CA CYS A 84 -13.86 8.34 6.81
C CYS A 84 -13.34 7.08 7.50
N ARG A 85 -14.18 6.05 7.67
CA ARG A 85 -13.79 4.77 8.25
C ARG A 85 -12.73 4.06 7.41
N TYR A 86 -12.85 4.09 6.08
CA TYR A 86 -11.83 3.52 5.18
C TYR A 86 -10.53 4.31 5.22
N THR A 87 -10.59 5.66 5.15
CA THR A 87 -9.38 6.50 5.21
C THR A 87 -8.58 6.29 6.49
N LEU A 88 -9.25 6.06 7.63
CA LEU A 88 -8.57 5.73 8.89
C LEU A 88 -7.80 4.41 8.84
N LYS A 89 -8.27 3.43 8.06
CA LYS A 89 -7.54 2.17 7.89
C LYS A 89 -6.29 2.34 7.03
N GLU A 90 -6.26 3.31 6.12
CA GLU A 90 -5.09 3.54 5.26
C GLU A 90 -3.87 4.10 6.02
N VAL A 91 -4.06 4.66 7.22
CA VAL A 91 -2.96 5.12 8.08
C VAL A 91 -2.49 4.07 9.08
N ASP A 92 -2.91 2.82 8.90
CA ASP A 92 -2.41 1.67 9.63
C ASP A 92 -1.95 0.60 8.63
N LEU A 93 -0.63 0.50 8.48
CA LEU A 93 -0.02 -0.41 7.52
C LEU A 93 -0.15 -1.90 7.91
N THR A 94 -0.64 -2.22 9.11
CA THR A 94 -0.92 -3.62 9.48
C THR A 94 -2.03 -4.22 8.63
N PHE A 95 -3.05 -3.43 8.27
CA PHE A 95 -4.10 -3.89 7.35
C PHE A 95 -3.52 -4.22 5.98
N GLU A 96 -2.63 -3.39 5.44
CA GLU A 96 -1.99 -3.65 4.14
C GLU A 96 -1.13 -4.92 4.18
N ALA A 97 -0.41 -5.14 5.29
CA ALA A 97 0.34 -6.37 5.52
C ALA A 97 -0.57 -7.62 5.54
N ASP A 98 -1.67 -7.56 6.29
CA ASP A 98 -2.65 -8.65 6.39
C ASP A 98 -3.27 -8.97 5.02
N HIS A 99 -3.71 -7.94 4.29
CA HIS A 99 -4.27 -8.12 2.96
C HIS A 99 -3.25 -8.71 1.98
N ALA A 100 -1.99 -8.26 2.01
CA ALA A 100 -0.95 -8.81 1.14
C ALA A 100 -0.73 -10.32 1.38
N GLU A 101 -0.72 -10.75 2.64
CA GLU A 101 -0.62 -12.18 2.98
C GLU A 101 -1.86 -12.98 2.57
N ILE A 102 -3.06 -12.41 2.75
CA ILE A 102 -4.31 -13.02 2.27
C ILE A 102 -4.29 -13.19 0.75
N PHE A 103 -3.86 -12.17 0.01
CA PHE A 103 -3.73 -12.25 -1.44
C PHE A 103 -2.67 -13.29 -1.85
N ALA A 104 -1.51 -13.30 -1.19
CA ALA A 104 -0.50 -14.32 -1.44
C ALA A 104 -1.06 -15.74 -1.26
N ALA A 105 -1.88 -15.98 -0.24
CA ALA A 105 -2.55 -17.26 -0.02
C ALA A 105 -3.59 -17.59 -1.10
N ASN A 106 -4.44 -16.61 -1.46
CA ASN A 106 -5.50 -16.80 -2.46
C ASN A 106 -4.97 -17.08 -3.87
N PHE A 107 -3.74 -16.64 -4.17
CA PHE A 107 -3.13 -16.77 -5.49
C PHE A 107 -2.05 -17.88 -5.58
N GLN A 108 -1.90 -18.74 -4.57
CA GLN A 108 -0.90 -19.83 -4.58
C GLN A 108 -1.00 -20.76 -5.79
N SER A 109 -2.19 -20.91 -6.38
CA SER A 109 -2.41 -21.76 -7.58
C SER A 109 -2.21 -21.03 -8.91
N TYR A 110 -1.78 -19.77 -8.91
CA TYR A 110 -1.61 -18.94 -10.10
C TYR A 110 -0.12 -18.60 -10.30
N PRO A 111 0.63 -19.38 -11.10
CA PRO A 111 2.09 -19.27 -11.18
C PRO A 111 2.59 -17.96 -11.81
N ASP A 112 1.76 -17.27 -12.60
CA ASP A 112 2.09 -16.00 -13.24
C ASP A 112 1.81 -14.77 -12.35
N VAL A 113 1.30 -14.96 -11.13
CA VAL A 113 0.94 -13.87 -10.19
C VAL A 113 1.63 -14.10 -8.85
N ALA A 114 2.37 -13.08 -8.38
CA ALA A 114 3.06 -13.13 -7.10
C ALA A 114 2.73 -11.90 -6.25
N PHE A 115 2.61 -12.11 -4.95
CA PHE A 115 2.50 -11.05 -3.94
C PHE A 115 3.76 -11.05 -3.08
N PRO A 116 4.26 -9.87 -2.68
CA PRO A 116 5.53 -9.79 -1.96
C PRO A 116 5.41 -10.42 -0.58
N ARG A 117 6.43 -11.17 -0.17
CA ARG A 117 6.51 -11.64 1.21
C ARG A 117 6.60 -10.46 2.17
N ILE A 118 5.79 -10.49 3.24
CA ILE A 118 5.85 -9.50 4.33
C ILE A 118 6.88 -9.92 5.37
N TYR A 119 7.70 -8.96 5.82
CA TYR A 119 8.65 -9.12 6.93
C TYR A 119 8.01 -8.50 8.19
N ARG A 120 7.20 -9.29 8.88
CA ARG A 120 6.40 -8.84 10.04
C ARG A 120 7.27 -8.31 11.18
N GLU A 121 8.44 -8.90 11.38
CA GLU A 121 9.44 -8.49 12.35
C GLU A 121 10.11 -7.14 12.03
N LEU A 122 9.98 -6.67 10.78
CA LEU A 122 10.42 -5.36 10.30
C LEU A 122 9.22 -4.46 9.95
N SER A 123 8.03 -4.79 10.46
CA SER A 123 6.79 -4.07 10.17
C SER A 123 6.03 -3.67 11.45
N SER A 124 5.15 -2.68 11.32
CA SER A 124 4.36 -2.05 12.38
C SER A 124 3.27 -1.18 11.73
N GLU A 125 2.44 -0.50 12.54
CA GLU A 125 1.40 0.42 12.05
C GLU A 125 1.95 1.56 11.15
N ASP A 126 3.19 2.02 11.40
CA ASP A 126 3.83 3.11 10.64
C ASP A 126 4.80 2.65 9.53
N VAL A 127 5.17 1.37 9.53
CA VAL A 127 6.23 0.84 8.67
C VAL A 127 5.83 -0.52 8.14
N LEU A 128 5.83 -0.70 6.83
CA LEU A 128 5.64 -1.98 6.18
C LEU A 128 6.89 -2.35 5.40
N THR A 129 7.50 -3.47 5.76
CA THR A 129 8.64 -4.03 5.03
C THR A 129 8.19 -5.26 4.26
N MET A 130 8.42 -5.24 2.95
CA MET A 130 8.00 -6.31 2.03
C MET A 130 9.11 -6.65 1.04
N GLU A 131 9.03 -7.83 0.44
CA GLU A 131 9.95 -8.28 -0.60
C GLU A 131 10.01 -7.29 -1.76
N PHE A 132 11.23 -7.07 -2.26
CA PHE A 132 11.43 -6.29 -3.47
C PHE A 132 11.32 -7.19 -4.69
N PHE A 133 10.37 -6.89 -5.57
CA PHE A 133 10.33 -7.45 -6.92
C PHE A 133 11.12 -6.57 -7.88
N ASP A 134 12.04 -7.20 -8.60
CA ASP A 134 12.76 -6.56 -9.69
C ASP A 134 11.98 -6.77 -10.98
N GLY A 135 11.63 -5.69 -11.67
CA GLY A 135 10.79 -5.74 -12.85
C GLY A 135 10.34 -4.37 -13.34
N PHE A 136 9.63 -4.37 -14.46
CA PHE A 136 9.12 -3.17 -15.10
C PHE A 136 7.71 -2.85 -14.59
N LYS A 137 7.41 -1.56 -14.43
CA LYS A 137 6.04 -1.14 -14.13
C LYS A 137 5.23 -1.21 -15.44
N PRO A 138 3.92 -1.54 -15.38
CA PRO A 138 3.09 -1.65 -16.59
C PRO A 138 3.04 -0.41 -17.48
N ASN A 139 3.39 0.76 -16.94
CA ASN A 139 3.32 2.05 -17.63
C ASN A 139 4.69 2.59 -18.07
N THR A 140 5.73 1.75 -18.15
CA THR A 140 7.07 2.20 -18.55
C THR A 140 7.40 1.82 -19.99
N PRO A 141 8.31 2.56 -20.66
CA PRO A 141 8.67 2.31 -22.06
C PRO A 141 9.14 0.87 -22.34
N GLU A 142 9.76 0.22 -21.37
CA GLU A 142 10.30 -1.14 -21.48
C GLU A 142 9.21 -2.17 -21.75
N ILE A 143 8.00 -1.96 -21.22
CA ILE A 143 6.85 -2.85 -21.48
C ILE A 143 6.47 -2.82 -22.97
N PHE A 144 6.57 -1.67 -23.63
CA PHE A 144 6.24 -1.52 -25.05
C PHE A 144 7.34 -2.04 -25.98
N GLN A 145 8.51 -2.40 -25.44
CA GLN A 145 9.59 -3.06 -26.18
C GLN A 145 9.48 -4.59 -26.12
N LEU A 146 8.58 -5.13 -25.31
CA LEU A 146 8.29 -6.56 -25.26
C LEU A 146 7.62 -7.03 -26.56
N SER A 147 7.71 -8.32 -26.85
CA SER A 147 7.00 -8.92 -27.97
C SER A 147 5.49 -8.78 -27.81
N ASP A 148 4.75 -8.74 -28.92
CA ASP A 148 3.28 -8.66 -28.89
C ASP A 148 2.65 -9.76 -28.03
N SER A 149 3.21 -10.98 -28.07
CA SER A 149 2.76 -12.10 -27.25
C SER A 149 3.00 -11.89 -25.75
N ASP A 150 4.13 -11.27 -25.37
CA ASP A 150 4.43 -10.99 -23.96
C ASP A 150 3.54 -9.86 -23.43
N GLN A 151 3.30 -8.82 -24.23
CA GLN A 151 2.36 -7.75 -23.88
C GLN A 151 0.95 -8.31 -23.68
N GLN A 152 0.50 -9.19 -24.59
CA GLN A 152 -0.79 -9.86 -24.47
C GLN A 152 -0.86 -10.72 -23.21
N LYS A 153 0.18 -11.50 -22.91
CA LYS A 153 0.24 -12.30 -21.68
C LYS A 153 0.12 -11.44 -20.41
N VAL A 154 0.82 -10.30 -20.36
CA VAL A 154 0.73 -9.37 -19.21
C VAL A 154 -0.69 -8.82 -19.06
N ILE A 155 -1.33 -8.42 -20.16
CA ILE A 155 -2.71 -7.92 -20.15
C ILE A 155 -3.69 -9.01 -19.69
N GLU A 156 -3.63 -10.20 -20.28
CA GLU A 156 -4.50 -11.33 -19.94
C GLU A 156 -4.35 -11.74 -18.46
N THR A 157 -3.10 -11.83 -17.99
CA THR A 157 -2.79 -12.14 -16.59
C THR A 157 -3.33 -11.06 -15.65
N GLY A 158 -3.13 -9.79 -15.99
CA GLY A 158 -3.60 -8.65 -15.20
C GLY A 158 -5.13 -8.59 -15.10
N VAL A 159 -5.82 -8.74 -16.24
CA VAL A 159 -7.30 -8.77 -16.28
C VAL A 159 -7.83 -9.97 -15.51
N GLY A 160 -7.26 -11.17 -15.71
CA GLY A 160 -7.65 -12.38 -14.97
C GLY A 160 -7.46 -12.24 -13.46
N THR A 161 -6.39 -11.56 -13.04
CA THR A 161 -6.12 -11.25 -11.63
C THR A 161 -7.22 -10.35 -11.04
N ILE A 162 -7.59 -9.27 -11.73
CA ILE A 162 -8.64 -8.35 -11.28
C ILE A 162 -9.99 -9.08 -11.18
N ILE A 163 -10.36 -9.88 -12.19
CA ILE A 163 -11.62 -10.63 -12.19
C ILE A 163 -11.67 -11.62 -11.02
N LYS A 164 -10.55 -12.24 -10.66
CA LYS A 164 -10.49 -13.19 -9.53
C LYS A 164 -10.67 -12.51 -8.17
N MET A 165 -10.37 -11.22 -8.08
CA MET A 165 -10.50 -10.42 -6.85
C MET A 165 -11.91 -9.85 -6.64
N LEU A 166 -12.73 -9.79 -7.69
CA LEU A 166 -14.15 -9.41 -7.62
C LEU A 166 -15.01 -10.54 -7.08
#